data_AF-A0A2V9JF37-F1
#
_entry.id   AF-A0A2V9JF37-F1
#
_cell.length_a   1.000
_cell.length_b   1.000
_cell.length_c   1.000
_cell.angle_alpha   90.00
_cell.angle_beta   90.00
_cell.angle_gamma   90.00
#
_symmetry.space_group_name_H-M   'P 1'
#
loop_
_entity.id
_entity.type
_entity.pdbx_description
1 polymer ?
#
loop_
_entity_poly.entity_id
_entity_poly.type
_entity_poly.pdbx_seq_one_letter_code
_entity_poly.pdbx_strand_id
1 'polypeptide(L)'
;MGNSQDRQRWLIRFLVAVTMIAMQGGPWSRAETPMVVDAASGLRLLVAEENTLPTLKILLPGEPISSSGIEVVFPEHVTVREHGKSEAQHLYLWRPGQRGDRPAWLRVSQSLQYEIDLKNGVHMLARAKLEGDGVRYYYNFVNYSQVDYDFLQAIWDPRLYQSIFRDVRLERTYVHRKEGVDLLASDMPARLTMPLNEWLPCRYLDSYTWPVPPAGKRVVKHGDITYYYASRPVDDPFVATVSQDGKWIAATFTHETGNVWTNPELTCQHADPETSLKARGTASLEGKTFVFMGTLEQFLEKIRKE
;
A
#
# COMPACT_ATOMS: atom_id res chain seq x y z
N MET A 1 62.24 60.19 -1.13
CA MET A 1 62.39 60.27 -2.61
C MET A 1 62.42 58.85 -3.17
N GLY A 2 61.58 58.54 -4.16
CA GLY A 2 61.95 57.66 -5.27
C GLY A 2 61.74 56.14 -5.17
N ASN A 3 60.50 55.73 -5.45
CA ASN A 3 60.04 54.73 -6.42
C ASN A 3 60.47 53.24 -6.44
N SER A 4 59.42 52.46 -6.75
CA SER A 4 59.31 51.05 -7.08
C SER A 4 60.09 50.58 -8.31
N GLN A 5 60.43 49.28 -8.36
CA GLN A 5 60.17 48.44 -9.53
C GLN A 5 60.22 46.93 -9.20
N ASP A 6 59.36 46.20 -9.91
CA ASP A 6 58.91 44.82 -9.73
C ASP A 6 59.94 43.69 -9.96
N ARG A 7 59.70 42.59 -9.22
CA ARG A 7 59.66 41.15 -9.61
C ARG A 7 60.60 40.64 -10.73
N GLN A 8 61.29 39.52 -10.48
CA GLN A 8 61.01 38.22 -11.12
C GLN A 8 61.96 37.07 -10.69
N ARG A 9 61.32 35.95 -10.29
CA ARG A 9 61.56 34.54 -10.63
C ARG A 9 62.94 33.88 -10.37
N TRP A 10 62.91 32.80 -9.59
CA TRP A 10 63.77 31.64 -9.78
C TRP A 10 62.97 30.32 -9.74
N LEU A 11 63.32 29.42 -10.65
CA LEU A 11 62.67 28.14 -10.96
C LEU A 11 63.00 27.02 -9.95
N ILE A 12 61.93 26.33 -9.56
CA ILE A 12 61.70 24.87 -9.51
C ILE A 12 62.94 23.95 -9.44
N ARG A 13 63.05 23.20 -8.34
CA ARG A 13 63.43 21.79 -8.34
C ARG A 13 62.49 20.99 -7.43
N PHE A 14 61.96 19.90 -8.00
CA PHE A 14 61.06 18.92 -7.40
C PHE A 14 61.73 18.13 -6.27
N LEU A 15 61.02 17.94 -5.16
CA LEU A 15 61.23 16.81 -4.25
C LEU A 15 59.86 16.19 -3.94
N VAL A 16 59.72 14.90 -4.26
CA VAL A 16 58.55 14.08 -3.93
C VAL A 16 58.64 13.72 -2.44
N ALA A 17 57.70 14.22 -1.64
CA ALA A 17 57.47 13.78 -0.27
C ALA A 17 56.19 12.94 -0.23
N VAL A 18 56.33 11.68 0.18
CA VAL A 18 55.22 10.77 0.47
C VAL A 18 54.63 11.20 1.81
N THR A 19 53.48 11.87 1.78
CA THR A 19 52.72 12.20 2.99
C THR A 19 51.75 11.04 3.28
N MET A 20 51.97 10.32 4.38
CA MET A 20 50.92 9.50 4.99
C MET A 20 49.79 10.44 5.43
N ILE A 21 48.68 10.42 4.71
CA ILE A 21 47.43 11.02 5.19
C ILE A 21 46.81 10.01 6.16
N ALA A 22 46.89 10.33 7.45
CA ALA A 22 45.99 9.76 8.44
C ALA A 22 44.55 10.12 8.03
N MET A 23 43.82 9.15 7.49
CA MET A 23 42.40 9.29 7.26
C MET A 23 41.70 9.42 8.61
N GLN A 24 41.40 10.66 8.98
CA GLN A 24 40.39 10.97 9.98
C GLN A 24 39.06 10.37 9.51
N GLY A 25 38.57 9.38 10.25
CA GLY A 25 37.24 8.84 10.05
C GLY A 25 36.22 9.96 10.24
N GLY A 26 35.61 10.39 9.14
CA GLY A 26 34.36 11.16 9.18
C GLY A 26 33.28 10.36 9.91
N PRO A 27 32.21 11.01 10.38
CA PRO A 27 31.13 10.30 11.06
C PRO A 27 30.55 9.30 10.07
N TRP A 28 30.82 8.02 10.30
CA TRP A 28 30.06 6.95 9.69
C TRP A 28 28.63 7.20 10.11
N SER A 29 27.77 7.59 9.16
CA SER A 29 26.34 7.45 9.36
C SER A 29 26.13 6.01 9.78
N ARG A 30 25.69 5.82 11.02
CA ARG A 30 25.28 4.51 11.50
C ARG A 30 24.14 4.12 10.57
N ALA A 31 24.39 3.19 9.65
CA ALA A 31 23.32 2.64 8.82
C ALA A 31 22.27 2.12 9.81
N GLU A 32 21.13 2.80 9.89
CA GLU A 32 20.03 2.34 10.72
C GLU A 32 19.67 0.95 10.23
N THR A 33 19.65 -0.01 11.17
CA THR A 33 19.28 -1.37 10.83
C THR A 33 17.83 -1.34 10.32
N PRO A 34 17.53 -1.90 9.14
CA PRO A 34 16.19 -1.86 8.58
C PRO A 34 15.17 -2.36 9.60
N MET A 35 14.05 -1.66 9.74
CA MET A 35 12.98 -2.05 10.66
C MET A 35 12.22 -3.24 10.08
N VAL A 36 12.69 -4.44 10.41
CA VAL A 36 12.19 -5.72 9.88
C VAL A 36 11.55 -6.55 10.97
N VAL A 37 10.48 -7.25 10.61
CA VAL A 37 9.84 -8.32 11.39
C VAL A 37 9.83 -9.59 10.54
N ASP A 38 10.13 -10.73 11.14
CA ASP A 38 10.20 -12.03 10.49
C ASP A 38 9.18 -13.02 11.09
N ALA A 39 8.53 -13.78 10.22
CA ALA A 39 7.65 -14.88 10.60
C ALA A 39 8.35 -16.24 10.46
N ALA A 40 7.87 -17.25 11.19
CA ALA A 40 8.35 -18.62 11.09
C ALA A 40 8.16 -19.24 9.69
N SER A 41 7.24 -18.71 8.88
CA SER A 41 7.05 -19.10 7.48
C SER A 41 8.15 -18.58 6.53
N GLY A 42 9.04 -17.71 7.01
CA GLY A 42 10.06 -17.03 6.21
C GLY A 42 9.58 -15.74 5.54
N LEU A 43 8.30 -15.39 5.69
CA LEU A 43 7.81 -14.05 5.31
C LEU A 43 8.49 -12.99 6.17
N ARG A 44 8.72 -11.82 5.58
CA ARG A 44 9.24 -10.66 6.29
C ARG A 44 8.47 -9.41 5.94
N LEU A 45 8.30 -8.56 6.95
CA LEU A 45 7.64 -7.26 6.84
C LEU A 45 8.64 -6.18 7.23
N LEU A 46 8.78 -5.13 6.41
CA LEU A 46 9.67 -4.02 6.72
C LEU A 46 9.14 -2.67 6.26
N VAL A 47 9.66 -1.60 6.86
CA VAL A 47 9.45 -0.22 6.39
C VAL A 47 10.31 0.04 5.16
N ALA A 48 9.70 0.56 4.09
CA ALA A 48 10.41 0.97 2.86
C ALA A 48 10.87 2.44 2.96
N GLU A 49 11.99 2.65 3.66
CA GLU A 49 12.58 3.97 3.91
C GLU A 49 13.03 4.71 2.64
N GLU A 50 13.16 4.03 1.51
CA GLU A 50 13.44 4.64 0.22
C GLU A 50 12.19 5.27 -0.41
N ASN A 51 10.99 4.84 0.00
CA ASN A 51 9.75 5.34 -0.56
C ASN A 51 9.43 6.72 0.03
N THR A 52 8.83 7.57 -0.81
CA THR A 52 8.32 8.86 -0.36
C THR A 52 6.96 8.73 0.31
N LEU A 53 6.23 7.63 0.08
CA LEU A 53 4.96 7.26 0.71
C LEU A 53 5.19 6.49 2.03
N PRO A 54 4.20 6.42 2.94
CA PRO A 54 4.24 5.55 4.12
C PRO A 54 4.10 4.08 3.69
N THR A 55 5.20 3.49 3.22
CA THR A 55 5.18 2.18 2.56
C THR A 55 5.81 1.10 3.41
N LEU A 56 5.13 -0.05 3.46
CA LEU A 56 5.65 -1.32 3.94
C LEU A 56 6.01 -2.22 2.75
N LYS A 57 6.93 -3.15 2.97
CA LYS A 57 7.23 -4.25 2.03
C LYS A 57 6.97 -5.58 2.69
N ILE A 58 6.26 -6.45 1.98
CA ILE A 58 6.16 -7.88 2.29
C ILE A 58 7.12 -8.62 1.38
N LEU A 59 8.10 -9.30 1.97
CA LEU A 59 9.07 -10.11 1.25
C LEU A 59 8.75 -11.59 1.42
N LEU A 60 8.83 -12.32 0.31
CA LEU A 60 8.70 -13.77 0.29
C LEU A 60 9.96 -14.44 0.88
N PRO A 61 9.87 -15.71 1.30
CA PRO A 61 11.00 -16.45 1.83
C PRO A 61 12.19 -16.46 0.87
N GLY A 62 13.37 -16.09 1.38
CA GLY A 62 14.62 -16.09 0.62
C GLY A 62 14.86 -14.86 -0.25
N GLU A 63 13.91 -13.93 -0.38
CA GLU A 63 14.18 -12.67 -1.09
C GLU A 63 15.25 -11.83 -0.36
N PRO A 64 16.01 -10.96 -1.03
CA PRO A 64 16.86 -9.99 -0.36
C PRO A 64 16.04 -8.79 0.15
N ILE A 65 16.53 -8.06 1.16
CA ILE A 65 15.89 -6.81 1.65
C ILE A 65 15.77 -5.75 0.55
N SER A 66 16.68 -5.77 -0.42
CA SER A 66 16.65 -4.89 -1.59
C SER A 66 15.60 -5.28 -2.64
N SER A 67 14.86 -6.39 -2.45
CA SER A 67 13.75 -6.75 -3.34
C SER A 67 12.66 -5.68 -3.26
N SER A 68 11.95 -5.49 -4.36
CA SER A 68 10.76 -4.66 -4.39
C SER A 68 9.61 -5.29 -3.60
N GLY A 69 9.52 -6.63 -3.59
CA GLY A 69 8.49 -7.38 -2.88
C GLY A 69 7.05 -6.97 -3.28
N ILE A 70 6.12 -7.19 -2.35
CA ILE A 70 4.79 -6.56 -2.39
C ILE A 70 4.88 -5.26 -1.59
N GLU A 71 4.59 -4.13 -2.23
CA GLU A 71 4.53 -2.83 -1.55
C GLU A 71 3.13 -2.59 -1.00
N VAL A 72 3.03 -2.02 0.20
CA VAL A 72 1.75 -1.66 0.81
C VAL A 72 1.81 -0.22 1.28
N VAL A 73 1.02 0.66 0.69
CA VAL A 73 0.89 2.03 1.19
C VAL A 73 -0.08 2.03 2.37
N PHE A 74 0.35 2.51 3.53
CA PHE A 74 -0.31 2.24 4.81
C PHE A 74 -0.44 3.48 5.71
N PRO A 75 -1.61 4.17 5.74
CA PRO A 75 -2.62 4.14 4.69
C PRO A 75 -2.19 4.99 3.48
N GLU A 76 -2.81 4.75 2.32
CA GLU A 76 -2.76 5.69 1.19
C GLU A 76 -3.49 7.00 1.53
N HIS A 77 -4.71 6.87 2.05
CA HIS A 77 -5.52 8.00 2.51
C HIS A 77 -6.50 7.58 3.61
N VAL A 78 -6.98 8.57 4.37
CA VAL A 78 -8.10 8.46 5.32
C VAL A 78 -9.20 9.41 4.87
N THR A 79 -10.37 8.85 4.57
CA THR A 79 -11.53 9.56 4.05
C THR A 79 -12.66 9.49 5.06
N VAL A 80 -13.36 10.60 5.25
CA VAL A 80 -14.54 10.68 6.12
C VAL A 80 -15.69 11.43 5.45
N ARG A 81 -16.91 11.21 5.92
CA ARG A 81 -18.08 12.02 5.59
C ARG A 81 -18.75 12.45 6.89
N GLU A 82 -18.89 13.75 7.10
CA GLU A 82 -19.56 14.31 8.26
C GLU A 82 -21.04 13.96 8.27
N HIS A 83 -21.62 13.86 9.47
CA HIS A 83 -23.02 13.54 9.64
C HIS A 83 -23.93 14.51 8.88
N GLY A 84 -24.85 13.95 8.09
CA GLY A 84 -25.77 14.72 7.27
C GLY A 84 -25.16 15.46 6.07
N LYS A 85 -23.86 15.29 5.78
CA LYS A 85 -23.23 15.78 4.55
C LYS A 85 -23.24 14.71 3.47
N SER A 86 -23.34 15.14 2.22
CA SER A 86 -23.23 14.26 1.05
C SER A 86 -21.78 14.05 0.59
N GLU A 87 -20.91 15.03 0.84
CA GLU A 87 -19.54 15.04 0.33
C GLU A 87 -18.56 14.40 1.33
N ALA A 88 -17.69 13.53 0.82
CA ALA A 88 -16.58 12.98 1.56
C ALA A 88 -15.35 13.90 1.47
N GLN A 89 -14.51 13.88 2.49
CA GLN A 89 -13.27 14.66 2.57
C GLN A 89 -12.11 13.81 3.08
N HIS A 90 -10.88 14.15 2.67
CA HIS A 90 -9.67 13.50 3.17
C HIS A 90 -9.15 14.18 4.45
N LEU A 91 -9.18 13.45 5.57
CA LEU A 91 -8.44 13.84 6.77
C LEU A 91 -6.94 13.64 6.58
N TYR A 92 -6.59 12.60 5.82
CA TYR A 92 -5.23 12.25 5.44
C TYR A 92 -5.19 11.87 3.96
N LEU A 93 -4.25 12.45 3.23
CA LEU A 93 -3.87 12.03 1.90
C LEU A 93 -2.37 12.30 1.82
N TRP A 94 -1.58 11.24 1.74
CA TRP A 94 -0.13 11.44 1.72
C TRP A 94 0.28 12.10 0.40
N ARG A 95 1.08 13.17 0.51
CA ARG A 95 1.62 13.90 -0.65
C ARG A 95 3.13 14.07 -0.46
N PRO A 96 3.95 13.38 -1.26
CA PRO A 96 5.40 13.57 -1.25
C PRO A 96 5.77 15.06 -1.33
N GLY A 97 6.62 15.53 -0.41
CA GLY A 97 7.20 16.87 -0.44
C GLY A 97 6.31 18.04 0.02
N GLN A 98 5.02 17.83 0.36
CA GLN A 98 4.13 18.91 0.83
C GLN A 98 3.76 18.84 2.32
N ARG A 99 3.97 17.69 2.98
CA ARG A 99 3.87 17.54 4.43
C ARG A 99 5.11 16.80 4.92
N GLY A 100 5.92 17.55 5.66
CA GLY A 100 7.16 17.08 6.26
C GLY A 100 6.92 15.96 7.25
N ASP A 101 7.98 15.18 7.41
CA ASP A 101 8.20 14.06 8.32
C ASP A 101 7.47 12.77 7.96
N ARG A 102 8.28 11.74 7.69
CA ARG A 102 7.85 10.35 7.54
C ARG A 102 7.15 9.90 8.83
N PRO A 103 6.25 8.90 8.74
CA PRO A 103 5.73 8.29 9.95
C PRO A 103 6.87 7.81 10.85
N ALA A 104 6.80 8.15 12.13
CA ALA A 104 7.73 7.66 13.14
C ALA A 104 7.36 6.21 13.48
N TRP A 105 7.87 5.28 12.67
CA TRP A 105 7.62 3.86 12.85
C TRP A 105 8.21 3.33 14.15
N LEU A 106 7.50 2.38 14.75
CA LEU A 106 7.90 1.64 15.93
C LEU A 106 7.69 0.16 15.66
N ARG A 107 8.70 -0.64 15.98
CA ARG A 107 8.57 -2.09 16.03
C ARG A 107 8.06 -2.52 17.40
N VAL A 108 6.93 -3.22 17.42
CA VAL A 108 6.33 -3.78 18.64
C VAL A 108 6.08 -5.27 18.43
N SER A 109 6.96 -6.13 18.99
CA SER A 109 6.92 -7.58 18.78
C SER A 109 6.95 -7.94 17.29
N GLN A 110 5.87 -8.52 16.77
CA GLN A 110 5.63 -8.94 15.40
C GLN A 110 4.85 -7.89 14.59
N SER A 111 4.91 -6.62 15.00
CA SER A 111 4.19 -5.53 14.36
C SER A 111 5.08 -4.32 14.09
N LEU A 112 4.74 -3.60 13.02
CA LEU A 112 5.20 -2.26 12.72
C LEU A 112 4.02 -1.32 12.89
N GLN A 113 4.18 -0.26 13.66
CA GLN A 113 3.11 0.69 13.94
C GLN A 113 3.62 2.11 14.01
N TYR A 114 2.73 3.07 13.81
CA TYR A 114 2.98 4.48 14.09
C TYR A 114 1.67 5.18 14.45
N GLU A 115 1.80 6.36 15.03
CA GLU A 115 0.68 7.22 15.39
C GLU A 115 0.78 8.56 14.67
N ILE A 116 -0.36 9.17 14.35
CA ILE A 116 -0.42 10.48 13.70
C ILE A 116 -1.72 11.21 14.06
N ASP A 117 -1.60 12.51 14.28
CA ASP A 117 -2.75 13.41 14.38
C ASP A 117 -3.17 13.86 12.97
N LEU A 118 -4.41 13.56 12.62
CA LEU A 118 -5.05 13.93 11.37
C LEU A 118 -5.74 15.28 11.49
N LYS A 119 -6.26 15.78 10.35
CA LYS A 119 -7.11 16.97 10.36
C LYS A 119 -8.32 16.78 11.27
N ASN A 120 -8.89 17.90 11.71
CA ASN A 120 -10.14 17.95 12.47
C ASN A 120 -10.09 17.21 13.82
N GLY A 121 -8.90 17.10 14.43
CA GLY A 121 -8.77 16.55 15.78
C GLY A 121 -9.02 15.03 15.85
N VAL A 122 -8.77 14.32 14.76
CA VAL A 122 -8.82 12.85 14.74
C VAL A 122 -7.40 12.31 14.90
N HIS A 123 -7.18 11.46 15.88
CA HIS A 123 -5.92 10.74 16.05
C HIS A 123 -6.03 9.33 15.48
N MET A 124 -4.95 8.82 14.88
CA MET A 124 -4.88 7.49 14.30
C MET A 124 -3.64 6.74 14.77
N LEU A 125 -3.84 5.52 15.28
CA LEU A 125 -2.82 4.49 15.41
C LEU A 125 -2.97 3.52 14.22
N ALA A 126 -1.92 3.40 13.41
CA ALA A 126 -1.84 2.44 12.32
C ALA A 126 -0.88 1.31 12.71
N ARG A 127 -1.31 0.05 12.58
CA ARG A 127 -0.49 -1.14 12.92
C ARG A 127 -0.60 -2.21 11.85
N ALA A 128 0.55 -2.70 11.38
CA ALA A 128 0.66 -3.88 10.55
C ALA A 128 1.34 -5.01 11.34
N LYS A 129 0.66 -6.13 11.53
CA LYS A 129 1.15 -7.31 12.25
C LYS A 129 1.45 -8.42 11.27
N LEU A 130 2.68 -8.91 11.27
CA LEU A 130 3.06 -10.06 10.48
C LEU A 130 2.52 -11.35 11.14
N GLU A 131 1.86 -12.18 10.34
CA GLU A 131 1.34 -13.50 10.68
C GLU A 131 1.99 -14.55 9.77
N GLY A 132 1.80 -15.84 10.09
CA GLY A 132 2.43 -16.93 9.32
C GLY A 132 2.02 -16.98 7.84
N ASP A 133 0.86 -16.43 7.50
CA ASP A 133 0.26 -16.49 6.17
C ASP A 133 -0.08 -15.11 5.59
N GLY A 134 0.52 -14.03 6.11
CA GLY A 134 0.28 -12.69 5.60
C GLY A 134 0.49 -11.59 6.63
N VAL A 135 -0.09 -10.42 6.36
CA VAL A 135 -0.03 -9.25 7.23
C VAL A 135 -1.44 -8.80 7.57
N ARG A 136 -1.72 -8.66 8.86
CA ARG A 136 -2.98 -8.11 9.37
C ARG A 136 -2.82 -6.64 9.72
N TYR A 137 -3.74 -5.83 9.28
CA TYR A 137 -3.75 -4.39 9.43
C TYR A 137 -4.81 -3.96 10.40
N TYR A 138 -4.46 -2.97 11.22
CA TYR A 138 -5.37 -2.34 12.16
C TYR A 138 -5.21 -0.83 12.06
N TYR A 139 -6.34 -0.15 12.06
CA TYR A 139 -6.40 1.27 12.38
C TYR A 139 -7.30 1.47 13.59
N ASN A 140 -6.82 2.22 14.57
CA ASN A 140 -7.63 2.71 15.67
C ASN A 140 -7.70 4.23 15.60
N PHE A 141 -8.91 4.75 15.64
CA PHE A 141 -9.19 6.17 15.57
C PHE A 141 -9.75 6.67 16.90
N VAL A 142 -9.33 7.87 17.30
CA VAL A 142 -9.91 8.64 18.40
C VAL A 142 -10.34 10.00 17.87
N ASN A 143 -11.61 10.35 18.03
CA ASN A 143 -12.15 11.62 17.60
C ASN A 143 -12.20 12.60 18.76
N TYR A 144 -11.27 13.57 18.82
CA TYR A 144 -11.29 14.63 19.83
C TYR A 144 -12.15 15.83 19.41
N SER A 145 -12.90 15.76 18.32
CA SER A 145 -13.80 16.83 17.88
C SER A 145 -15.23 16.65 18.40
N GLN A 146 -16.10 17.61 18.07
CA GLN A 146 -17.55 17.54 18.30
C GLN A 146 -18.32 17.08 17.03
N VAL A 147 -17.61 16.66 16.00
CA VAL A 147 -18.20 16.29 14.70
C VAL A 147 -18.39 14.78 14.66
N ASP A 148 -19.61 14.35 14.33
CA ASP A 148 -19.91 12.97 13.98
C ASP A 148 -19.54 12.72 12.51
N TYR A 149 -18.93 11.57 12.23
CA TYR A 149 -18.71 11.06 10.88
C TYR A 149 -19.56 9.81 10.65
N ASP A 150 -20.43 9.85 9.64
CA ASP A 150 -21.26 8.70 9.24
C ASP A 150 -20.46 7.67 8.44
N PHE A 151 -19.32 8.09 7.90
CA PHE A 151 -18.41 7.25 7.12
C PHE A 151 -16.98 7.62 7.47
N LEU A 152 -16.16 6.60 7.68
CA LEU A 152 -14.72 6.65 7.85
C LEU A 152 -14.13 5.41 7.17
N GLN A 153 -13.08 5.63 6.38
CA GLN A 153 -12.33 4.59 5.71
C GLN A 153 -10.84 4.96 5.70
N ALA A 154 -9.98 3.96 5.89
CA ALA A 154 -8.54 4.09 5.77
C ALA A 154 -7.99 2.97 4.88
N ILE A 155 -7.38 3.38 3.76
CA ILE A 155 -7.01 2.47 2.67
C ILE A 155 -5.61 1.92 2.93
N TRP A 156 -5.49 0.60 3.09
CA TRP A 156 -4.22 -0.07 2.86
C TRP A 156 -4.19 -0.51 1.40
N ASP A 157 -3.18 -0.05 0.66
CA ASP A 157 -3.09 -0.26 -0.78
C ASP A 157 -1.92 -1.22 -1.08
N PRO A 158 -2.15 -2.54 -1.05
CA PRO A 158 -1.17 -3.54 -1.45
C PRO A 158 -1.05 -3.56 -2.98
N ARG A 159 0.13 -3.20 -3.48
CA ARG A 159 0.47 -3.08 -4.90
C ARG A 159 1.39 -4.21 -5.32
N LEU A 160 0.93 -5.00 -6.31
CA LEU A 160 1.61 -6.22 -6.76
C LEU A 160 2.55 -6.00 -7.96
N TYR A 161 2.67 -4.75 -8.45
CA TYR A 161 3.23 -4.40 -9.76
C TYR A 161 4.72 -4.70 -9.97
N GLN A 162 5.48 -4.92 -8.90
CA GLN A 162 6.91 -5.29 -8.95
C GLN A 162 7.19 -6.71 -8.41
N SER A 163 6.15 -7.53 -8.26
CA SER A 163 6.23 -8.86 -7.65
C SER A 163 5.91 -10.00 -8.62
N ILE A 164 6.09 -11.25 -8.17
CA ILE A 164 5.65 -12.46 -8.89
C ILE A 164 4.12 -12.54 -9.10
N PHE A 165 3.35 -11.63 -8.49
CA PHE A 165 1.90 -11.55 -8.60
C PHE A 165 1.43 -10.53 -9.64
N ARG A 166 2.33 -9.82 -10.33
CA ARG A 166 1.96 -8.81 -11.33
C ARG A 166 1.02 -9.39 -12.40
N ASP A 167 -0.19 -8.86 -12.48
CA ASP A 167 -1.28 -9.35 -13.35
C ASP A 167 -2.11 -8.19 -13.94
N VAL A 168 -1.48 -7.38 -14.80
CA VAL A 168 -2.11 -6.17 -15.37
C VAL A 168 -3.32 -6.44 -16.26
N ARG A 169 -3.47 -7.68 -16.72
CA ARG A 169 -4.61 -8.10 -17.53
C ARG A 169 -5.72 -8.72 -16.70
N LEU A 170 -5.52 -9.00 -15.41
CA LEU A 170 -6.47 -9.71 -14.55
C LEU A 170 -6.77 -11.14 -15.04
N GLU A 171 -5.73 -11.86 -15.46
CA GLU A 171 -5.81 -13.25 -15.94
C GLU A 171 -5.69 -14.28 -14.81
N ARG A 172 -5.20 -13.85 -13.64
CA ARG A 172 -4.96 -14.66 -12.46
C ARG A 172 -5.43 -13.96 -11.18
N THR A 173 -6.34 -13.01 -11.33
CA THR A 173 -6.94 -12.25 -10.23
C THR A 173 -8.41 -12.61 -10.12
N TYR A 174 -8.80 -13.05 -8.94
CA TYR A 174 -10.02 -13.78 -8.67
C TYR A 174 -10.82 -13.15 -7.53
N VAL A 175 -12.12 -13.38 -7.60
CA VAL A 175 -13.11 -13.08 -6.56
C VAL A 175 -13.97 -14.34 -6.36
N HIS A 176 -14.81 -14.36 -5.32
CA HIS A 176 -15.82 -15.39 -5.16
C HIS A 176 -17.21 -14.86 -5.53
N ARG A 177 -17.96 -15.66 -6.28
CA ARG A 177 -19.35 -15.42 -6.64
C ARG A 177 -20.19 -16.64 -6.26
N LYS A 178 -21.49 -16.55 -6.47
CA LYS A 178 -22.45 -17.63 -6.19
C LYS A 178 -22.09 -18.96 -6.83
N GLU A 179 -21.50 -18.94 -8.02
CA GLU A 179 -21.09 -20.16 -8.73
C GLU A 179 -19.70 -20.69 -8.32
N GLY A 180 -18.98 -19.97 -7.46
CA GLY A 180 -17.63 -20.29 -7.00
C GLY A 180 -16.63 -19.21 -7.33
N VAL A 181 -15.35 -19.60 -7.36
CA VAL A 181 -14.24 -18.70 -7.74
C VAL A 181 -14.34 -18.32 -9.21
N ASP A 182 -14.24 -17.03 -9.51
CA ASP A 182 -14.30 -16.48 -10.87
C ASP A 182 -13.22 -15.40 -11.05
N LEU A 183 -12.85 -15.12 -12.30
CA LEU A 183 -11.96 -14.00 -12.60
C LEU A 183 -12.65 -12.68 -12.23
N LEU A 184 -11.92 -11.79 -11.56
CA LEU A 184 -12.44 -10.48 -11.14
C LEU A 184 -13.08 -9.75 -12.32
N ALA A 185 -12.40 -9.69 -13.47
CA ALA A 185 -12.90 -9.07 -14.68
C ALA A 185 -13.40 -10.08 -15.73
N SER A 186 -14.17 -11.09 -15.32
CA SER A 186 -14.82 -12.08 -16.21
C SER A 186 -15.72 -11.42 -17.27
N ASP A 187 -16.40 -10.33 -16.89
CA ASP A 187 -17.43 -9.69 -17.72
C ASP A 187 -16.84 -8.69 -18.73
N MET A 188 -15.50 -8.54 -18.75
CA MET A 188 -14.78 -7.67 -19.67
C MET A 188 -13.69 -8.44 -20.44
N PRO A 189 -14.04 -9.45 -21.24
CA PRO A 189 -13.05 -10.27 -21.97
C PRO A 189 -12.19 -9.45 -22.95
N ALA A 190 -12.70 -8.32 -23.44
CA ALA A 190 -11.96 -7.41 -24.31
C ALA A 190 -10.66 -6.88 -23.66
N ARG A 191 -10.55 -6.88 -22.32
CA ARG A 191 -9.33 -6.50 -21.61
C ARG A 191 -8.11 -7.32 -22.02
N LEU A 192 -8.31 -8.54 -22.53
CA LEU A 192 -7.22 -9.44 -22.92
C LEU A 192 -6.52 -8.97 -24.21
N THR A 193 -7.24 -8.28 -25.09
CA THR A 193 -6.76 -7.87 -26.41
C THR A 193 -6.69 -6.35 -26.59
N MET A 194 -7.39 -5.58 -25.75
CA MET A 194 -7.36 -4.12 -25.75
C MET A 194 -5.93 -3.58 -25.59
N PRO A 195 -5.51 -2.53 -26.30
CA PRO A 195 -4.23 -1.87 -26.07
C PRO A 195 -4.04 -1.48 -24.61
N LEU A 196 -2.84 -1.68 -24.05
CA LEU A 196 -2.61 -1.43 -22.62
C LEU A 196 -2.82 0.04 -22.23
N ASN A 197 -2.49 0.99 -23.11
CA ASN A 197 -2.74 2.41 -22.88
C ASN A 197 -4.24 2.76 -22.81
N GLU A 198 -5.13 1.90 -23.33
CA GLU A 198 -6.58 2.05 -23.19
C GLU A 198 -7.10 1.30 -21.95
N TRP A 199 -6.53 0.13 -21.65
CA TRP A 199 -6.96 -0.71 -20.53
C TRP A 199 -6.44 -0.24 -19.16
N LEU A 200 -5.16 0.10 -19.05
CA LEU A 200 -4.51 0.38 -17.77
C LEU A 200 -5.02 1.61 -17.01
N PRO A 201 -5.42 2.73 -17.63
CA PRO A 201 -6.00 3.85 -16.89
C PRO A 201 -7.45 3.53 -16.50
N CYS A 202 -7.63 2.49 -15.69
CA CYS A 202 -8.94 2.04 -15.24
C CYS A 202 -8.99 1.63 -13.77
N ARG A 203 -10.21 1.50 -13.28
CA ARG A 203 -10.57 0.85 -12.03
C ARG A 203 -11.60 -0.21 -12.38
N TYR A 204 -11.41 -1.43 -11.90
CA TYR A 204 -12.41 -2.49 -12.05
C TYR A 204 -12.97 -2.81 -10.67
N LEU A 205 -14.28 -2.67 -10.53
CA LEU A 205 -14.99 -2.75 -9.26
C LEU A 205 -16.08 -3.80 -9.30
N ASP A 206 -16.19 -4.52 -8.19
CA ASP A 206 -17.17 -5.56 -7.95
C ASP A 206 -17.92 -5.26 -6.66
N SER A 207 -19.24 -5.28 -6.70
CA SER A 207 -20.06 -4.92 -5.55
C SER A 207 -20.20 -6.05 -4.55
N TYR A 208 -20.03 -5.76 -3.26
CA TYR A 208 -20.32 -6.68 -2.16
C TYR A 208 -21.59 -6.25 -1.43
N THR A 209 -21.52 -5.26 -0.53
CA THR A 209 -22.71 -4.72 0.15
C THR A 209 -23.39 -3.59 -0.62
N TRP A 210 -22.65 -2.90 -1.48
CA TRP A 210 -23.21 -1.82 -2.30
C TRP A 210 -24.02 -2.38 -3.47
N PRO A 211 -24.98 -1.62 -4.01
CA PRO A 211 -25.76 -2.08 -5.15
C PRO A 211 -24.93 -2.11 -6.44
N VAL A 212 -25.07 -3.19 -7.21
CA VAL A 212 -24.53 -3.27 -8.57
C VAL A 212 -25.13 -2.15 -9.43
N PRO A 213 -24.31 -1.30 -10.08
CA PRO A 213 -24.83 -0.25 -10.95
C PRO A 213 -25.68 -0.81 -12.11
N PRO A 214 -26.75 -0.12 -12.53
CA PRO A 214 -27.59 -0.57 -13.63
C PRO A 214 -26.77 -0.63 -14.93
N ALA A 215 -27.19 -1.48 -15.88
CA ALA A 215 -26.39 -1.85 -17.04
C ALA A 215 -25.75 -0.68 -17.80
N GLY A 216 -26.49 0.42 -18.00
CA GLY A 216 -26.05 1.63 -18.70
C GLY A 216 -25.16 2.59 -17.89
N LYS A 217 -24.83 2.25 -16.63
CA LYS A 217 -23.96 3.04 -15.74
C LYS A 217 -22.74 2.27 -15.23
N ARG A 218 -22.46 1.11 -15.81
CA ARG A 218 -21.32 0.25 -15.42
C ARG A 218 -19.99 0.66 -16.04
N VAL A 219 -19.99 1.63 -16.95
CA VAL A 219 -18.77 2.22 -17.51
C VAL A 219 -18.88 3.72 -17.32
N VAL A 220 -17.99 4.28 -16.49
CA VAL A 220 -18.00 5.70 -16.14
C VAL A 220 -16.60 6.25 -16.33
N LYS A 221 -16.47 7.38 -17.02
CA LYS A 221 -15.18 8.05 -17.20
C LYS A 221 -15.06 9.21 -16.21
N HIS A 222 -13.99 9.21 -15.43
CA HIS A 222 -13.64 10.28 -14.49
C HIS A 222 -12.24 10.81 -14.84
N GLY A 223 -12.20 11.94 -15.54
CA GLY A 223 -10.96 12.44 -16.13
C GLY A 223 -10.40 11.42 -17.13
N ASP A 224 -9.15 11.02 -16.94
CA ASP A 224 -8.47 10.02 -17.79
C ASP A 224 -8.69 8.58 -17.33
N ILE A 225 -9.35 8.36 -16.18
CA ILE A 225 -9.56 7.02 -15.62
C ILE A 225 -10.96 6.51 -15.97
N THR A 226 -11.02 5.28 -16.50
CA THR A 226 -12.29 4.58 -16.75
C THR A 226 -12.64 3.65 -15.61
N TYR A 227 -13.85 3.75 -15.08
CA TYR A 227 -14.36 2.88 -14.03
C TYR A 227 -15.28 1.85 -14.68
N TYR A 228 -14.91 0.58 -14.53
CA TYR A 228 -15.71 -0.57 -14.94
C TYR A 228 -16.31 -1.21 -13.70
N TYR A 229 -17.61 -1.45 -13.74
CA TYR A 229 -18.33 -2.16 -12.69
C TYR A 229 -18.78 -3.51 -13.22
N ALA A 230 -18.48 -4.58 -12.48
CA ALA A 230 -18.94 -5.93 -12.79
C ALA A 230 -20.47 -5.99 -12.85
N SER A 231 -20.98 -6.97 -13.61
CA SER A 231 -22.43 -7.16 -13.75
C SER A 231 -23.06 -7.92 -12.58
N ARG A 232 -22.23 -8.61 -11.80
CA ARG A 232 -22.62 -9.49 -10.70
C ARG A 232 -21.93 -9.04 -9.42
N PRO A 233 -22.58 -9.19 -8.26
CA PRO A 233 -21.90 -8.99 -7.00
C PRO A 233 -20.87 -10.11 -6.75
N VAL A 234 -20.03 -9.88 -5.75
CA VAL A 234 -19.21 -10.90 -5.10
C VAL A 234 -19.91 -11.39 -3.84
N ASP A 235 -19.61 -12.63 -3.45
CA ASP A 235 -20.18 -13.24 -2.24
C ASP A 235 -19.24 -13.14 -1.04
N ASP A 236 -17.94 -12.98 -1.29
CA ASP A 236 -16.93 -12.78 -0.26
C ASP A 236 -16.13 -11.50 -0.53
N PRO A 237 -15.84 -10.70 0.50
CA PRO A 237 -15.13 -9.42 0.41
C PRO A 237 -13.60 -9.58 0.27
N PHE A 238 -13.15 -10.23 -0.81
CA PHE A 238 -11.73 -10.33 -1.13
C PHE A 238 -11.39 -10.08 -2.60
N VAL A 239 -10.11 -9.79 -2.85
CA VAL A 239 -9.45 -9.94 -4.15
C VAL A 239 -8.22 -10.81 -3.97
N ALA A 240 -8.09 -11.88 -4.76
CA ALA A 240 -6.97 -12.82 -4.67
C ALA A 240 -6.24 -12.94 -6.00
N THR A 241 -4.91 -12.91 -5.99
CA THR A 241 -4.07 -13.07 -7.17
C THR A 241 -3.14 -14.26 -6.99
N VAL A 242 -3.13 -15.14 -7.99
CA VAL A 242 -2.21 -16.29 -8.05
C VAL A 242 -0.90 -15.85 -8.72
N SER A 243 0.23 -16.25 -8.15
CA SER A 243 1.55 -15.96 -8.73
C SER A 243 1.72 -16.54 -10.13
N GLN A 244 2.68 -16.00 -10.88
CA GLN A 244 3.00 -16.44 -12.24
C GLN A 244 3.35 -17.93 -12.34
N ASP A 245 3.96 -18.50 -11.30
CA ASP A 245 4.31 -19.93 -11.24
C ASP A 245 3.20 -20.82 -10.67
N GLY A 246 2.05 -20.23 -10.29
CA GLY A 246 0.90 -20.95 -9.76
C GLY A 246 1.06 -21.46 -8.32
N LYS A 247 2.12 -21.08 -7.60
CA LYS A 247 2.45 -21.66 -6.29
C LYS A 247 2.07 -20.81 -5.09
N TRP A 248 1.87 -19.51 -5.29
CA TRP A 248 1.61 -18.56 -4.23
C TRP A 248 0.27 -17.86 -4.44
N ILE A 249 -0.36 -17.50 -3.33
CA ILE A 249 -1.54 -16.64 -3.26
C ILE A 249 -1.15 -15.33 -2.58
N ALA A 250 -1.53 -14.20 -3.18
CA ALA A 250 -1.60 -12.91 -2.53
C ALA A 250 -3.07 -12.45 -2.54
N ALA A 251 -3.68 -12.16 -1.39
CA ALA A 251 -5.09 -11.78 -1.34
C ALA A 251 -5.39 -10.75 -0.26
N THR A 252 -6.17 -9.72 -0.59
CA THR A 252 -6.70 -8.75 0.37
C THR A 252 -8.10 -9.15 0.78
N PHE A 253 -8.36 -9.20 2.08
CA PHE A 253 -9.63 -9.58 2.70
C PHE A 253 -10.00 -8.63 3.84
N THR A 254 -11.30 -8.41 4.02
CA THR A 254 -11.93 -7.78 5.18
C THR A 254 -13.19 -8.56 5.54
N HIS A 255 -13.82 -8.32 6.70
CA HIS A 255 -15.14 -8.93 6.98
C HIS A 255 -16.29 -8.23 6.24
N GLU A 256 -16.15 -6.95 5.95
CA GLU A 256 -17.19 -6.16 5.30
C GLU A 256 -16.58 -4.99 4.50
N THR A 257 -17.13 -4.73 3.32
CA THR A 257 -16.76 -3.61 2.43
C THR A 257 -17.94 -3.24 1.53
N GLY A 258 -17.93 -2.03 0.95
CA GLY A 258 -18.84 -1.66 -0.12
C GLY A 258 -18.61 -2.46 -1.40
N ASN A 259 -17.39 -2.33 -1.93
CA ASN A 259 -16.92 -3.00 -3.14
C ASN A 259 -15.56 -3.65 -2.88
N VAL A 260 -15.23 -4.65 -3.69
CA VAL A 260 -13.85 -5.07 -3.92
C VAL A 260 -13.39 -4.50 -5.26
N TRP A 261 -12.13 -4.09 -5.40
CA TRP A 261 -11.67 -3.47 -6.63
C TRP A 261 -10.16 -3.54 -6.85
N THR A 262 -9.75 -3.20 -8.07
CA THR A 262 -8.33 -3.12 -8.46
C THR A 262 -8.08 -1.95 -9.41
N ASN A 263 -6.87 -1.38 -9.33
CA ASN A 263 -6.23 -0.63 -10.41
C ASN A 263 -5.29 -1.58 -11.16
N PRO A 264 -5.58 -2.00 -12.40
CA PRO A 264 -4.73 -2.92 -13.14
C PRO A 264 -3.33 -2.39 -13.45
N GLU A 265 -3.13 -1.07 -13.51
CA GLU A 265 -1.80 -0.47 -13.71
C GLU A 265 -0.87 -0.73 -12.52
N LEU A 266 -1.40 -0.57 -11.29
CA LEU A 266 -0.68 -0.82 -10.04
C LEU A 266 -0.85 -2.27 -9.56
N THR A 267 -1.76 -3.01 -10.17
CA THR A 267 -2.22 -4.34 -9.73
C THR A 267 -2.53 -4.36 -8.24
N CYS A 268 -3.20 -3.31 -7.75
CA CYS A 268 -3.55 -3.21 -6.35
C CYS A 268 -4.79 -4.06 -6.01
N GLN A 269 -4.92 -4.47 -4.77
CA GLN A 269 -6.05 -5.26 -4.28
C GLN A 269 -6.76 -4.51 -3.17
N HIS A 270 -8.02 -4.17 -3.40
CA HIS A 270 -8.82 -3.41 -2.43
C HIS A 270 -10.04 -4.19 -1.98
N ALA A 271 -10.17 -4.30 -0.67
CA ALA A 271 -11.37 -4.74 0.04
C ALA A 271 -11.45 -3.89 1.32
N ASP A 272 -11.66 -2.59 1.12
CA ASP A 272 -11.44 -1.58 2.15
C ASP A 272 -12.68 -1.39 3.04
N PRO A 273 -12.65 -1.76 4.34
CA PRO A 273 -13.77 -1.60 5.23
C PRO A 273 -14.08 -0.14 5.52
N GLU A 274 -15.34 0.10 5.83
CA GLU A 274 -15.85 1.39 6.29
C GLU A 274 -16.50 1.26 7.67
N THR A 275 -16.51 2.36 8.42
CA THR A 275 -17.19 2.44 9.71
C THR A 275 -17.71 3.85 9.96
N SER A 276 -18.38 4.07 11.09
CA SER A 276 -18.73 5.41 11.56
C SER A 276 -17.79 5.83 12.70
N LEU A 277 -17.59 7.13 12.88
CA LEU A 277 -16.77 7.67 13.97
C LEU A 277 -17.52 8.80 14.67
N LYS A 278 -18.04 8.52 15.87
CA LYS A 278 -18.79 9.49 16.66
C LYS A 278 -17.90 10.59 17.24
N ALA A 279 -18.48 11.75 17.46
CA ALA A 279 -17.89 12.84 18.24
C ALA A 279 -17.44 12.30 19.60
N ARG A 280 -16.22 12.66 20.03
CA ARG A 280 -15.63 12.15 21.29
C ARG A 280 -15.52 10.62 21.37
N GLY A 281 -15.68 9.92 20.25
CA GLY A 281 -15.71 8.46 20.18
C GLY A 281 -14.43 7.85 19.63
N THR A 282 -14.47 6.53 19.52
CA THR A 282 -13.42 5.71 18.91
C THR A 282 -14.01 4.81 17.84
N ALA A 283 -13.20 4.43 16.85
CA ALA A 283 -13.56 3.44 15.86
C ALA A 283 -12.31 2.62 15.49
N SER A 284 -12.53 1.39 15.03
CA SER A 284 -11.47 0.52 14.55
C SER A 284 -11.80 -0.04 13.18
N LEU A 285 -10.77 -0.18 12.34
CA LEU A 285 -10.83 -0.90 11.08
C LEU A 285 -9.79 -2.02 11.12
N GLU A 286 -10.14 -3.16 10.54
CA GLU A 286 -9.26 -4.32 10.42
C GLU A 286 -9.36 -4.92 9.03
N GLY A 287 -8.25 -5.45 8.53
CA GLY A 287 -8.26 -6.38 7.40
C GLY A 287 -6.92 -7.07 7.25
N LYS A 288 -6.78 -7.89 6.21
CA LYS A 288 -5.61 -8.75 6.04
C LYS A 288 -5.20 -8.87 4.58
N THR A 289 -3.90 -8.80 4.33
CA THR A 289 -3.29 -9.28 3.09
C THR A 289 -2.67 -10.64 3.37
N PHE A 290 -3.28 -11.70 2.86
CA PHE A 290 -2.71 -13.04 2.84
C PHE A 290 -1.58 -13.13 1.82
N VAL A 291 -0.49 -13.79 2.18
CA VAL A 291 0.63 -14.14 1.30
C VAL A 291 1.16 -15.51 1.70
N PHE A 292 0.87 -16.56 0.94
CA PHE A 292 1.30 -17.91 1.31
C PHE A 292 1.40 -18.84 0.09
N MET A 293 2.18 -19.92 0.22
CA MET A 293 2.19 -21.00 -0.77
C MET A 293 0.92 -21.83 -0.65
N GLY A 294 0.19 -21.98 -1.75
CA GLY A 294 -1.04 -22.76 -1.74
C GLY A 294 -1.96 -22.50 -2.93
N THR A 295 -3.21 -22.91 -2.77
CA THR A 295 -4.26 -22.78 -3.79
C THR A 295 -5.36 -21.81 -3.36
N LEU A 296 -6.23 -21.44 -4.32
CA LEU A 296 -7.40 -20.60 -4.03
C LEU A 296 -8.36 -21.31 -3.07
N GLU A 297 -8.51 -22.63 -3.15
CA GLU A 297 -9.33 -23.41 -2.22
C GLU A 297 -8.81 -23.31 -0.79
N GLN A 298 -7.48 -23.43 -0.61
CA GLN A 298 -6.86 -23.25 0.71
C GLN A 298 -7.02 -21.82 1.23
N PHE A 299 -7.00 -20.83 0.34
CA PHE A 299 -7.32 -19.46 0.71
C PHE A 299 -8.78 -19.31 1.18
N LEU A 300 -9.75 -19.90 0.46
CA LEU A 300 -11.15 -19.92 0.88
C LEU A 300 -11.35 -20.60 2.24
N GLU A 301 -10.60 -21.68 2.53
CA GLU A 301 -10.61 -22.30 3.85
C GLU A 301 -10.04 -21.41 4.96
N LYS A 302 -9.08 -20.54 4.63
CA LYS A 302 -8.51 -19.59 5.59
C LYS A 302 -9.50 -18.49 5.95
N ILE A 303 -10.13 -17.85 4.97
CA ILE A 303 -11.09 -16.77 5.25
C ILE A 303 -12.34 -17.24 6.01
N ARG A 304 -12.71 -18.52 5.90
CA ARG A 304 -13.79 -19.12 6.71
C ARG A 304 -13.43 -19.32 8.19
N LYS A 305 -12.15 -19.20 8.54
CA LYS A 305 -11.62 -19.35 9.90
C LYS A 305 -11.21 -18.02 10.53
N GLU A 306 -11.28 -16.94 9.75
CA GLU A 306 -11.18 -15.56 10.24
C GLU A 306 -12.49 -15.18 10.94
#